data_AF-W1XH86-F1
#
_entry.id   AF-W1XH86-F1
#
_cell.length_a   1.000
_cell.length_b   1.000
_cell.length_c   1.000
_cell.angle_alpha   90.00
_cell.angle_beta   90.00
_cell.angle_gamma   90.00
#
_symmetry.space_group_name_H-M   'P 1'
#
loop_
_entity.id
_entity.type
_entity.pdbx_description
1 polymer ?
#
loop_
_entity_poly.entity_id
_entity_poly.type
_entity_poly.pdbx_seq_one_letter_code
_entity_poly.pdbx_strand_id
1 'polypeptide(L)' 'VDILIFILSIYFGQKISFYILTMNQLPSFLTTLSLFIILILIIEFSLFTFFPPKFFIFKDPTNGTYGI' A
#
# COMPACT_ATOMS: atom_id res chain seq x y z
N VAL A 1 -19.69 6.51 6.41
CA VAL A 1 -18.44 5.83 6.82
C VAL A 1 -17.23 6.53 6.20
N ASP A 2 -17.35 7.01 4.96
CA ASP A 2 -16.24 7.60 4.18
C ASP A 2 -15.61 8.84 4.84
N ILE A 3 -16.43 9.76 5.36
CA ILE A 3 -15.91 10.96 6.05
C ILE A 3 -15.12 10.61 7.32
N LEU A 4 -15.52 9.54 8.01
CA LEU A 4 -14.87 9.09 9.24
C LEU A 4 -13.53 8.43 8.90
N ILE A 5 -13.50 7.58 7.86
CA ILE A 5 -12.25 7.00 7.33
C ILE A 5 -11.30 8.09 6.87
N PHE A 6 -11.81 9.13 6.20
CA PHE A 6 -11.00 10.27 5.77
C PHE A 6 -10.37 11.01 6.95
N ILE A 7 -11.15 11.34 7.98
CA ILE A 7 -10.66 12.01 9.19
C ILE A 7 -9.61 11.15 9.91
N LEU A 8 -9.87 9.85 10.07
CA LEU A 8 -8.89 8.93 10.67
C LEU A 8 -7.60 8.85 9.85
N SER A 9 -7.72 8.78 8.52
CA SER A 9 -6.56 8.71 7.63
C SER A 9 -5.68 9.96 7.76
N ILE A 10 -6.30 11.14 7.82
CA ILE A 10 -5.57 12.41 8.08
C ILE A 10 -4.91 12.36 9.45
N TYR A 11 -5.65 11.98 10.49
CA TYR A 11 -5.12 11.94 11.85
C TYR A 11 -3.88 11.02 11.97
N PHE A 12 -3.97 9.80 11.44
CA PHE A 12 -2.83 8.87 11.45
C PHE A 12 -1.68 9.34 10.56
N GLY A 13 -1.99 9.85 9.36
CA GLY A 13 -0.97 10.40 8.46
C GLY A 13 -0.18 11.53 9.10
N GLN A 14 -0.86 12.45 9.80
CA GLN A 14 -0.21 13.55 10.52
C GLN A 14 0.61 13.06 11.71
N LYS A 15 0.10 12.09 12.49
CA LYS A 15 0.85 11.52 13.62
C LYS A 15 2.13 10.81 13.18
N ILE A 16 2.04 10.00 12.11
CA ILE A 16 3.19 9.31 11.54
C ILE A 16 4.20 10.32 10.98
N SER A 17 3.73 11.33 10.23
CA SER A 17 4.61 12.37 9.67
C SER A 17 5.35 13.14 10.76
N PHE A 18 4.63 13.54 11.81
CA PHE A 18 5.23 14.24 12.95
C PHE A 18 6.29 13.37 13.66
N TYR A 19 6.00 12.08 13.88
CA TYR A 19 6.96 11.14 14.46
C TYR A 19 8.21 11.01 13.57
N ILE A 20 8.03 10.89 12.25
CA ILE A 20 9.15 10.76 11.30
C ILE A 20 10.05 12.00 11.31
N LEU A 21 9.46 13.20 11.37
CA LEU A 21 10.21 14.45 11.40
C LEU A 21 10.95 14.70 12.73
N THR A 22 10.43 14.15 13.82
CA THR A 22 10.97 14.38 15.17
C THR A 22 11.94 13.28 15.61
N MET A 23 11.91 12.11 14.98
CA MET A 23 12.81 11.02 15.34
C MET A 23 14.25 11.28 14.87
N ASN A 24 15.20 10.66 15.58
CA ASN A 24 16.61 10.65 15.19
C ASN A 24 16.80 9.96 13.83
N GLN A 25 17.97 10.16 13.23
CA GLN A 25 18.31 9.55 11.94
C GLN A 25 18.04 8.04 11.94
N LEU A 26 17.21 7.62 10.99
CA LEU A 26 16.93 6.22 10.74
C LEU A 26 18.20 5.52 10.20
N PRO A 27 18.42 4.24 10.54
CA PRO A 27 19.44 3.43 9.89
C PRO A 27 19.32 3.47 8.37
N SER A 28 20.44 3.64 7.67
CA SER A 28 20.48 3.73 6.19
C SER A 28 19.88 2.51 5.49
N PHE A 29 19.95 1.33 6.12
CA PHE A 29 19.32 0.10 5.61
C PHE A 29 17.80 0.23 5.45
N LEU A 30 17.11 0.99 6.32
CA LEU A 30 15.66 1.18 6.20
C LEU A 30 15.29 1.96 4.94
N THR A 31 16.15 2.88 4.49
CA THR A 31 15.96 3.60 3.22
C THR A 31 16.12 2.67 2.02
N THR A 32 17.10 1.77 2.05
CA THR A 32 17.26 0.75 0.99
C THR A 32 16.09 -0.23 0.99
N LEU A 33 15.66 -0.66 2.17
CA LEU A 33 14.52 -1.56 2.35
C LEU A 33 13.23 -0.92 1.84
N SER A 34 12.98 0.35 2.15
CA SER A 34 11.77 1.05 1.68
C SER A 34 11.73 1.16 0.16
N LEU A 35 12.86 1.45 -0.48
CA LEU A 35 12.97 1.45 -1.94
C LEU A 35 12.67 0.07 -2.53
N PHE A 36 13.22 -0.99 -1.93
CA PHE A 36 12.95 -2.37 -2.36
C PHE A 36 11.48 -2.75 -2.23
N ILE A 37 10.83 -2.38 -1.11
CA ILE A 37 9.39 -2.62 -0.89
C ILE A 37 8.54 -1.85 -1.93
N ILE A 38 8.87 -0.58 -2.20
CA ILE A 38 8.15 0.20 -3.22
C ILE A 38 8.27 -0.47 -4.60
N LEU A 39 9.46 -0.97 -4.94
CA LEU A 39 9.69 -1.65 -6.20
C LEU A 39 8.90 -2.97 -6.30
N ILE A 40 8.86 -3.75 -5.22
CA ILE A 40 8.00 -4.96 -5.14
C ILE A 40 6.53 -4.58 -5.35
N LEU A 41 6.04 -3.55 -4.67
CA LEU A 41 4.64 -3.12 -4.80
C LEU A 41 4.29 -2.71 -6.24
N ILE A 42 5.19 -2.03 -6.94
CA ILE A 42 5.00 -1.67 -8.36
C ILE A 42 4.91 -2.93 -9.23
N ILE A 43 5.79 -3.91 -8.98
CA ILE A 43 5.81 -5.18 -9.71
C ILE A 43 4.53 -5.97 -9.43
N GLU A 44 4.15 -6.12 -8.17
CA GLU A 44 2.93 -6.83 -7.77
C GLU A 44 1.68 -6.16 -8.34
N PHE A 45 1.58 -4.83 -8.24
CA PHE A 45 0.47 -4.08 -8.82
C PHE A 45 0.38 -4.31 -10.34
N SER A 46 1.50 -4.19 -11.03
CA SER A 46 1.56 -4.39 -12.49
C SER A 46 1.23 -5.83 -12.88
N LEU A 47 1.82 -6.82 -12.20
CA LEU A 47 1.58 -8.24 -12.47
C LEU A 47 0.15 -8.64 -12.15
N PHE A 48 -0.38 -8.27 -10.99
CA PHE A 48 -1.73 -8.67 -10.58
C PHE A 48 -2.81 -7.96 -11.37
N THR A 49 -2.52 -6.83 -12.00
CA THR A 49 -3.46 -6.17 -12.92
C THR A 49 -3.73 -7.04 -14.16
N PHE A 50 -2.70 -7.67 -14.75
CA PHE A 50 -2.84 -8.49 -15.96
C PHE A 50 -2.94 -10.00 -15.71
N PHE A 51 -2.26 -10.46 -14.66
CA PHE A 51 -2.19 -11.87 -14.24
C PHE A 51 -2.52 -11.98 -12.75
N PRO A 52 -3.74 -11.60 -12.34
CA PRO A 52 -4.14 -11.77 -10.95
C PRO A 52 -4.09 -13.24 -10.56
N PRO A 53 -3.61 -13.54 -9.35
CA PRO A 53 -3.72 -14.89 -8.84
C PRO A 53 -5.21 -15.25 -8.72
N LYS A 54 -5.54 -16.51 -9.02
CA LYS A 54 -6.92 -17.05 -8.98
C LYS A 54 -7.40 -17.25 -7.54
N PHE A 55 -7.39 -16.16 -6.77
CA PHE A 55 -7.75 -16.10 -5.35
C PHE A 55 -8.97 -15.21 -5.17
N PHE A 56 -9.87 -15.54 -4.23
CA PHE A 56 -11.19 -14.91 -4.14
C PHE A 56 -11.17 -13.38 -4.04
N ILE A 57 -10.09 -12.77 -3.52
CA ILE A 57 -9.92 -11.31 -3.41
C ILE A 57 -9.71 -10.61 -4.76
N PHE A 58 -9.28 -11.33 -5.80
CA PHE A 58 -9.06 -10.81 -7.16
C PHE A 58 -10.17 -11.20 -8.13
N LYS A 59 -11.18 -11.94 -7.66
CA LYS A 59 -12.29 -12.40 -8.48
C LYS A 59 -13.33 -11.29 -8.60
N ASP A 60 -13.70 -10.93 -9.83
CA ASP A 60 -14.80 -10.02 -10.09
C ASP A 60 -16.10 -10.62 -9.52
N PRO A 61 -16.80 -9.92 -8.61
CA PRO A 61 -18.02 -10.43 -7.99
C PRO A 61 -19.20 -10.51 -8.97
N THR A 62 -19.16 -9.79 -10.09
CA THR A 62 -20.24 -9.72 -11.08
C THR A 62 -20.11 -10.78 -12.16
N ASN A 63 -18.90 -10.97 -12.70
CA ASN A 63 -18.67 -11.87 -13.85
C ASN A 63 -17.83 -13.11 -13.49
N GLY A 64 -17.25 -13.18 -12.29
CA GLY A 64 -16.43 -14.28 -11.83
C GLY A 64 -15.07 -14.43 -12.52
N THR A 65 -14.69 -13.44 -13.32
CA THR A 65 -13.38 -13.30 -13.99
C THR A 65 -12.31 -12.79 -13.02
N TYR A 66 -11.05 -12.81 -13.45
CA TYR A 66 -9.92 -12.30 -12.68
C TYR A 66 -9.21 -11.25 -13.52
N GLY A 67 -8.94 -10.08 -12.92
CA GLY A 67 -8.20 -9.01 -13.56
C GLY A 67 -9.03 -8.11 -14.45
N ILE A 68 -8.34 -7.34 -15.29
CA ILE A 68 -8.97 -6.62 -16.41
C ILE A 68 -9.33 -7.61 -17.51
#